data_AF-A0A7W1AJB1-F1
#
_entry.id   AF-A0A7W1AJB1-F1
#
_cell.length_a   1.000
_cell.length_b   1.000
_cell.length_c   1.000
_cell.angle_alpha   90.00
_cell.angle_beta   90.00
_cell.angle_gamma   90.00
#
_symmetry.space_group_name_H-M   'P 1'
#
loop_
_entity.id
_entity.type
_entity.pdbx_description
1 polymer ?
#
loop_
_entity_poly.entity_id
_entity_poly.type
_entity_poly.pdbx_seq_one_letter_code
_entity_poly.pdbx_strand_id
1 'polypeptide(L)'
;MHSCEVCNAKVSELRRGRCWGCYGRWVDERPVGLGARCITCPEKRRRVLKTVELHGGWHPMCFNCAGQLLNLDPLPATLAELKQIVSRERRASDRRIGKVDTRVFQYERRVGDRRSSRDEYPTVEDDMIIEVILDAHDDVGDFEDVTQIHELVRELRPSSLAG
;
A
#
# COMPACT_ATOMS: atom_id res chain seq x y z
N MET A 1 -17.80 15.37 -32.76
CA MET A 1 -18.23 14.20 -31.93
C MET A 1 -17.40 13.02 -32.39
N HIS A 2 -16.62 12.43 -31.49
CA HIS A 2 -15.64 11.39 -31.84
C HIS A 2 -16.03 10.05 -31.21
N SER A 3 -15.59 8.94 -31.80
CA SER A 3 -15.83 7.58 -31.30
C SER A 3 -14.59 7.02 -30.61
N CYS A 4 -14.75 6.48 -29.41
CA CYS A 4 -13.67 5.77 -28.70
C CYS A 4 -13.26 4.50 -29.44
N GLU A 5 -11.97 4.28 -29.70
CA GLU A 5 -11.46 3.09 -30.41
C GLU A 5 -11.65 1.77 -29.65
N VAL A 6 -11.90 1.84 -28.33
CA VAL A 6 -11.96 0.66 -27.45
C VAL A 6 -13.39 0.20 -27.19
N CYS A 7 -14.28 1.16 -26.91
CA CYS A 7 -15.66 0.87 -26.53
C CYS A 7 -16.70 1.47 -27.50
N ASN A 8 -16.26 2.13 -28.57
CA ASN A 8 -17.10 2.78 -29.58
C ASN A 8 -18.09 3.84 -29.05
N ALA A 9 -17.95 4.26 -27.79
CA ALA A 9 -18.76 5.33 -27.21
C ALA A 9 -18.51 6.65 -27.96
N LYS A 10 -19.59 7.38 -28.26
CA LYS A 10 -19.54 8.72 -28.84
C LYS A 10 -19.34 9.75 -27.73
N VAL A 11 -18.23 10.50 -27.78
CA VAL A 11 -17.83 11.48 -26.76
C VAL A 11 -17.43 12.80 -27.42
N SER A 12 -17.43 13.88 -26.62
CA SER A 12 -16.99 15.21 -27.05
C SER A 12 -15.48 15.25 -27.31
N GLU A 13 -14.70 14.60 -26.44
CA GLU A 13 -13.24 14.64 -26.45
C GLU A 13 -12.65 13.23 -26.30
N LEU A 14 -11.53 13.00 -26.98
CA LEU A 14 -10.74 11.78 -26.87
C LEU A 14 -9.34 12.12 -26.42
N ARG A 15 -8.74 11.22 -25.62
CA ARG A 15 -7.33 11.27 -25.25
C ARG A 15 -6.64 10.03 -25.77
N ARG A 16 -5.69 10.20 -26.70
CA ARG A 16 -4.98 9.09 -27.38
C ARG A 16 -5.95 8.04 -27.97
N GLY A 17 -7.01 8.48 -28.66
CA GLY A 17 -8.03 7.61 -29.27
C GLY A 17 -9.06 7.01 -28.30
N ARG A 18 -9.00 7.33 -27.00
CA ARG A 18 -9.82 6.71 -25.95
C ARG A 18 -10.71 7.72 -25.24
N CYS A 19 -11.92 7.30 -24.86
CA CYS A 19 -12.73 8.08 -23.93
C CYS A 19 -12.09 8.08 -22.54
N TRP A 20 -12.46 9.03 -21.67
CA TRP A 20 -11.89 9.17 -20.32
C TRP A 20 -11.92 7.87 -19.50
N GLY A 21 -12.99 7.07 -19.56
CA GLY A 21 -13.07 5.80 -18.84
C GLY A 21 -12.14 4.71 -19.40
N CYS A 22 -12.01 4.59 -20.72
CA CYS A 22 -11.07 3.64 -21.33
C CYS A 22 -9.61 4.11 -21.19
N TYR A 23 -9.40 5.43 -21.21
CA TYR A 23 -8.11 6.04 -20.93
C TYR A 23 -7.67 5.75 -19.49
N GLY A 24 -8.53 5.98 -18.49
CA GLY A 24 -8.25 5.71 -17.08
C GLY A 24 -7.85 4.26 -16.83
N ARG A 25 -8.64 3.31 -17.31
CA ARG A 25 -8.33 1.87 -17.22
C ARG A 25 -6.98 1.53 -17.88
N TRP A 26 -6.75 2.06 -19.09
CA TRP A 26 -5.49 1.86 -19.78
C TRP A 26 -4.30 2.43 -19.00
N VAL A 27 -4.44 3.58 -18.34
CA VAL A 27 -3.40 4.18 -17.48
C VAL A 27 -3.15 3.33 -16.24
N ASP A 28 -4.20 2.84 -15.58
CA ASP A 28 -4.07 2.05 -14.36
C ASP A 28 -3.46 0.67 -14.61
N GLU A 29 -3.68 0.09 -15.79
CA GLU A 29 -3.08 -1.18 -16.21
C GLU A 29 -1.62 -1.06 -16.66
N ARG A 30 -1.08 0.16 -16.81
CA ARG A 30 0.30 0.33 -17.30
C ARG A 30 1.30 -0.31 -16.35
N PRO A 31 2.22 -1.15 -16.85
CA PRO A 31 3.24 -1.75 -16.00
C PRO A 31 4.24 -0.69 -15.56
N VAL A 32 4.65 -0.80 -14.30
CA VAL A 32 5.84 -0.10 -13.80
C VAL A 32 7.08 -0.98 -14.01
N GLY A 33 8.11 -0.39 -14.61
CA GLY A 33 9.37 -1.07 -14.91
C GLY A 33 10.06 -1.64 -13.67
N LEU A 34 10.85 -2.70 -13.87
CA LEU A 34 11.65 -3.31 -12.80
C LEU A 34 12.68 -2.30 -12.26
N GLY A 35 12.86 -2.29 -10.93
CA GLY A 35 13.77 -1.35 -10.26
C GLY A 35 13.30 0.11 -10.25
N ALA A 36 12.09 0.40 -10.74
CA ALA A 36 11.54 1.75 -10.67
C ALA A 36 11.41 2.24 -9.23
N ARG A 37 11.60 3.54 -9.06
CA ARG A 37 11.38 4.27 -7.81
C ARG A 37 10.42 5.41 -8.08
N CYS A 38 9.62 5.77 -7.08
CA CYS A 38 8.79 6.96 -7.17
C CYS A 38 9.66 8.19 -7.48
N ILE A 39 9.22 9.02 -8.43
CA ILE A 39 9.99 10.21 -8.82
C ILE A 39 10.08 11.25 -7.69
N THR A 40 9.09 11.29 -6.79
CA THR A 40 8.99 12.28 -5.71
C THR A 40 9.51 11.84 -4.36
N CYS A 41 9.52 10.53 -4.06
CA CYS A 41 9.86 10.02 -2.74
C CYS A 41 10.65 8.70 -2.82
N PRO A 42 11.28 8.22 -1.74
CA PRO A 42 12.15 7.05 -1.79
C PRO A 42 11.40 5.70 -1.87
N GLU A 43 10.13 5.68 -2.24
CA GLU A 43 9.36 4.44 -2.39
C GLU A 43 9.85 3.61 -3.57
N LYS A 44 10.10 2.31 -3.33
CA LYS A 44 10.62 1.35 -4.30
C LYS A 44 9.77 0.08 -4.40
N ARG A 45 8.79 -0.11 -3.51
CA ARG A 45 7.95 -1.31 -3.50
C ARG A 45 7.05 -1.29 -4.74
N ARG A 46 7.35 -2.16 -5.71
CA ARG A 46 6.66 -2.22 -7.01
C ARG A 46 5.14 -2.25 -6.90
N ARG A 47 4.60 -3.00 -5.92
CA ARG A 47 3.15 -3.12 -5.67
C ARG A 47 2.43 -1.81 -5.33
N VAL A 48 3.14 -0.78 -4.89
CA VAL A 48 2.56 0.53 -4.56
C VAL A 48 2.92 1.62 -5.58
N LEU A 49 3.59 1.25 -6.67
CA LEU A 49 3.93 2.15 -7.75
C LEU A 49 2.91 2.02 -8.88
N LYS A 50 2.57 3.15 -9.50
CA LYS A 50 1.86 3.23 -10.77
C LYS A 50 2.58 4.19 -11.72
N THR A 51 2.30 4.07 -13.01
CA THR A 51 2.77 5.06 -14.00
C THR A 51 1.78 6.23 -14.06
N VAL A 52 2.30 7.45 -14.15
CA VAL A 52 1.51 8.67 -14.22
C VAL A 52 2.05 9.53 -15.37
N GLU A 53 1.15 10.15 -16.13
CA GLU A 53 1.54 11.07 -17.19
C GLU A 53 1.78 12.47 -16.60
N LEU A 54 3.01 12.98 -16.72
CA LEU A 54 3.44 14.28 -16.24
C LEU A 54 4.28 14.96 -17.32
N HIS A 55 4.01 16.23 -17.62
CA HIS A 55 4.77 17.02 -18.61
C HIS A 55 4.96 16.31 -19.97
N GLY A 56 3.94 15.57 -20.42
CA GLY A 56 4.00 14.79 -21.67
C GLY A 56 4.79 13.48 -21.60
N GLY A 57 5.39 13.15 -20.45
CA GLY A 57 6.14 11.92 -20.21
C GLY A 57 5.45 10.96 -19.23
N TRP A 58 5.87 9.70 -19.22
CA TRP A 58 5.41 8.69 -18.28
C TRP A 58 6.42 8.50 -17.14
N HIS A 59 5.98 8.71 -15.91
CA HIS A 59 6.84 8.63 -14.74
C HIS A 59 6.27 7.69 -13.67
N PRO A 60 7.12 6.90 -12.98
CA PRO A 60 6.69 6.10 -11.85
C PRO A 60 6.42 6.97 -10.62
N MET A 61 5.26 6.80 -9.99
CA MET A 61 4.91 7.41 -8.71
C MET A 61 4.24 6.39 -7.79
N CYS A 62 4.40 6.57 -6.46
CA CYS A 62 3.60 5.79 -5.54
C CYS A 62 2.16 6.31 -5.47
N PHE A 63 1.20 5.45 -5.09
CA PHE A 63 -0.22 5.82 -4.99
C PHE A 63 -0.45 7.09 -4.14
N ASN A 64 0.28 7.26 -3.04
CA ASN A 64 0.16 8.45 -2.20
C ASN A 64 0.59 9.73 -2.93
N CYS A 65 1.75 9.71 -3.59
CA CYS A 65 2.22 10.90 -4.30
C CYS A 65 1.37 11.19 -5.55
N ALA A 66 0.88 10.15 -6.23
CA ALA A 66 -0.04 10.30 -7.35
C ALA A 66 -1.41 10.84 -6.91
N GLY A 67 -1.91 10.43 -5.73
CA GLY A 67 -3.13 10.99 -5.16
C GLY A 67 -2.98 12.47 -4.80
N GLN A 68 -1.85 12.86 -4.22
CA GLN A 68 -1.57 14.28 -3.91
C GLN A 68 -1.49 15.14 -5.17
N LEU A 69 -0.94 14.60 -6.26
CA LEU A 69 -0.87 15.28 -7.55
C LEU A 69 -2.26 15.71 -8.07
N LEU A 70 -3.30 14.90 -7.86
CA LEU A 70 -4.66 15.21 -8.32
C LEU A 70 -5.28 16.42 -7.62
N ASN A 71 -4.75 16.80 -6.45
CA ASN A 71 -5.21 17.95 -5.67
C ASN A 71 -4.40 19.22 -5.97
N LEU A 72 -3.36 19.15 -6.81
CA LEU A 72 -2.54 20.31 -7.17
C LEU A 72 -3.17 21.03 -8.37
N ASP A 73 -3.75 22.20 -8.10
CA ASP A 73 -4.21 23.14 -9.12
C ASP A 73 -3.69 24.55 -8.78
N PRO A 74 -2.78 25.14 -9.58
CA PRO A 74 -2.26 24.64 -10.86
C PRO A 74 -1.24 23.50 -10.71
N LEU A 75 -1.10 22.71 -11.78
CA LEU A 75 -0.03 21.72 -11.90
C LEU A 75 1.33 22.43 -11.92
N PRO A 76 2.32 22.03 -11.08
CA PRO A 76 3.64 22.66 -11.05
C PRO A 76 4.33 22.59 -12.41
N ALA A 77 5.13 23.60 -12.75
CA ALA A 77 5.77 23.70 -14.07
C ALA A 77 6.95 22.72 -14.22
N THR A 78 7.58 22.36 -13.10
CA THR A 78 8.75 21.48 -13.09
C THR A 78 8.59 20.29 -12.15
N LEU A 79 9.29 19.19 -12.49
CA LEU A 79 9.39 18.02 -11.60
C LEU A 79 10.10 18.35 -10.27
N ALA A 80 10.95 19.37 -10.24
CA ALA A 80 11.63 19.81 -9.03
C ALA A 80 10.65 20.50 -8.06
N GLU A 81 9.79 21.39 -8.57
CA GLU A 81 8.71 22.01 -7.79
C GLU A 81 7.73 20.96 -7.28
N LEU A 82 7.33 20.01 -8.14
CA LEU A 82 6.46 18.91 -7.75
C LEU A 82 7.03 18.13 -6.56
N LYS A 83 8.34 17.81 -6.60
CA LYS A 83 9.03 17.15 -5.48
C LYS A 83 8.96 17.97 -4.19
N GLN A 84 9.18 19.28 -4.27
CA GLN A 84 9.15 20.16 -3.11
C GLN A 84 7.76 20.24 -2.49
N ILE A 85 6.72 20.42 -3.31
CA ILE A 85 5.33 20.55 -2.86
C ILE A 85 4.86 19.25 -2.22
N VAL A 86 4.99 18.12 -2.93
CA VAL A 86 4.56 16.81 -2.41
C VAL A 86 5.37 16.42 -1.17
N SER A 87 6.66 16.75 -1.11
CA SER A 87 7.47 16.50 0.09
C SER A 87 7.05 17.36 1.28
N ARG A 88 6.64 18.62 1.06
CA ARG A 88 6.08 19.49 2.10
C ARG A 88 4.77 18.93 2.62
N GLU A 89 3.87 18.52 1.73
CA GLU A 89 2.55 18.00 2.08
C GLU A 89 2.65 16.71 2.91
N ARG A 90 3.57 15.81 2.55
CA ARG A 90 3.85 14.62 3.37
C ARG A 90 4.30 14.99 4.78
N ARG A 91 5.17 15.99 4.94
CA ARG A 91 5.60 16.45 6.27
C ARG A 91 4.48 17.15 7.04
N ALA A 92 3.61 17.88 6.35
CA ALA A 92 2.44 18.51 6.95
C ALA A 92 1.46 17.45 7.47
N SER A 93 1.20 16.40 6.68
CA SER A 93 0.33 15.28 7.06
C SER A 93 0.91 14.41 8.18
N ASP A 94 2.24 14.23 8.23
CA ASP A 94 2.91 13.54 9.36
C ASP A 94 2.73 14.28 10.69
N ARG A 95 2.54 15.60 10.65
CA ARG A 95 2.17 16.36 11.84
C ARG A 95 0.68 16.10 12.11
N ARG A 96 0.40 15.11 12.96
CA ARG A 96 -0.92 14.91 13.57
C ARG A 96 -1.26 16.10 14.48
N ILE A 97 -1.64 17.22 13.89
CA ILE A 97 -2.09 18.41 14.61
C ILE A 97 -3.60 18.25 14.79
N GLY A 98 -4.05 18.20 16.05
CA GLY A 98 -5.48 18.29 16.39
C GLY A 98 -6.27 16.97 16.51
N LYS A 99 -5.67 15.79 16.29
CA LYS A 99 -6.31 14.54 16.73
C LYS A 99 -6.07 14.36 18.23
N VAL A 100 -7.13 14.25 19.02
CA VAL A 100 -7.07 13.84 20.43
C VAL A 100 -6.28 12.55 20.50
N ASP A 101 -5.22 12.51 21.31
CA ASP A 101 -4.43 11.31 21.50
C ASP A 101 -5.32 10.24 22.15
N THR A 102 -5.70 9.21 21.39
CA THR A 102 -6.59 8.13 21.85
C THR A 102 -5.85 7.09 22.70
N ARG A 103 -4.56 7.29 22.98
CA ARG A 103 -3.80 6.40 23.86
C ARG A 103 -4.21 6.59 25.30
N VAL A 104 -4.43 5.48 26.00
CA VAL A 104 -4.74 5.42 27.43
C VAL A 104 -3.56 5.94 28.28
N PHE A 105 -2.32 5.71 27.84
CA PHE A 105 -1.10 6.18 28.51
C PHE A 105 -0.29 7.08 27.58
N GLN A 106 -0.40 8.39 27.78
CA GLN A 106 0.21 9.40 26.91
C GLN A 106 1.75 9.48 27.04
N TYR A 107 2.33 8.92 28.11
CA TYR A 107 3.76 9.01 28.42
C TYR A 107 4.63 7.95 27.75
N GLU A 108 4.07 6.84 27.23
CA GLU A 108 4.85 5.82 26.51
C GLU A 108 5.08 6.19 25.04
N ARG A 109 5.91 7.22 24.81
CA ARG A 109 6.50 7.41 23.49
C ARG A 109 7.62 6.39 23.29
N ARG A 110 7.32 5.23 22.67
CA ARG A 110 8.33 4.32 22.07
C ARG A 110 9.02 4.92 20.83
N VAL A 111 9.44 6.18 20.92
CA VAL A 111 10.06 6.93 19.82
C VAL A 111 11.60 6.92 19.97
N GLY A 112 12.13 6.71 21.19
CA GLY A 112 13.57 6.59 21.44
C GLY A 112 14.15 5.20 21.14
N ASP A 113 13.36 4.14 21.33
CA ASP A 113 13.88 2.78 21.41
C ASP A 113 14.14 2.09 20.07
N ARG A 114 13.78 2.73 18.95
CA ARG A 114 14.07 2.18 17.61
C ARG A 114 15.41 2.65 17.05
N ARG A 115 16.15 3.48 17.81
CA ARG A 115 17.44 4.05 17.40
C ARG A 115 18.48 4.03 18.52
N SER A 116 18.27 3.29 19.61
CA SER A 116 19.38 2.90 20.47
C SER A 116 20.29 1.97 19.68
N SER A 117 21.59 2.14 19.89
CA SER A 117 22.66 1.45 19.17
C SER A 117 22.45 -0.06 19.11
N ARG A 118 22.81 -0.66 17.98
CA ARG A 118 22.86 -2.11 17.80
C ARG A 118 24.11 -2.68 18.50
N ASP A 119 24.23 -2.49 19.82
CA ASP A 119 25.30 -3.07 20.64
C ASP A 119 24.82 -3.29 22.09
N GLU A 120 23.72 -4.02 22.26
CA GLU A 120 23.44 -4.69 23.53
C GLU A 120 22.51 -5.86 23.24
N TYR A 121 23.09 -7.05 23.10
CA TYR A 121 22.29 -8.26 23.22
C TYR A 121 21.77 -8.29 24.65
N PRO A 122 20.46 -8.44 24.89
CA PRO A 122 19.98 -8.65 26.25
C PRO A 122 20.62 -9.93 26.77
N THR A 123 21.53 -9.81 27.73
CA THR A 123 22.03 -10.94 28.50
C THR A 123 20.87 -11.42 29.35
N VAL A 124 20.31 -12.58 29.00
CA VAL A 124 19.36 -13.27 29.87
C VAL A 124 20.16 -13.75 31.07
N GLU A 125 19.87 -13.23 32.25
CA GLU A 125 20.39 -13.81 33.49
C GLU A 125 19.75 -15.19 33.65
N ASP A 126 20.56 -16.24 33.80
CA ASP A 126 20.11 -17.64 33.82
C ASP A 126 19.04 -17.91 34.90
N ASP A 127 18.98 -17.06 35.94
CA ASP A 127 17.98 -17.11 37.01
C ASP A 127 16.55 -16.76 36.57
N MET A 128 16.36 -16.20 35.35
CA MET A 128 15.05 -15.89 34.78
C MET A 128 14.56 -16.89 33.72
N ILE A 129 15.25 -18.03 33.55
CA ILE A 129 14.80 -19.09 32.64
C ILE A 129 13.76 -19.94 33.39
N ILE A 130 12.49 -19.76 33.04
CA ILE A 130 11.42 -20.68 33.47
C ILE A 130 11.52 -21.92 32.58
N GLU A 131 12.13 -23.00 33.10
CA GLU A 131 12.09 -24.31 32.47
C GLU A 131 10.66 -24.87 32.56
N VAL A 132 9.91 -24.77 31.46
CA VAL A 132 8.60 -25.40 31.35
C VAL A 132 8.80 -26.84 30.88
N ILE A 133 8.79 -27.78 31.81
CA ILE A 133 8.72 -29.21 31.50
C ILE A 133 7.26 -29.51 31.16
N LEU A 134 6.98 -29.66 29.86
CA LEU A 134 5.70 -30.19 29.40
C LEU A 134 5.77 -31.71 29.49
N ASP A 135 5.12 -32.28 30.50
CA ASP A 135 4.77 -33.69 30.47
C ASP A 135 3.78 -33.88 29.33
N ALA A 136 4.28 -34.39 28.20
CA ALA A 136 3.46 -34.80 27.07
C ALA A 136 2.69 -36.07 27.48
N HIS A 137 1.63 -35.89 28.25
CA HIS A 137 0.54 -36.84 28.27
C HIS A 137 -0.28 -36.61 27.01
N ASP A 138 -0.22 -37.59 26.12
CA ASP A 138 -1.02 -37.73 24.92
C ASP A 138 -2.52 -37.72 25.27
N ASP A 139 -3.10 -36.54 25.49
CA ASP A 139 -4.53 -36.33 25.34
C ASP A 139 -4.74 -35.57 24.02
N VAL A 140 -4.91 -36.36 22.96
CA VAL A 140 -5.46 -35.93 21.68
C VAL A 140 -6.94 -35.60 21.91
N GLY A 141 -7.17 -34.52 22.66
CA GLY A 141 -8.49 -33.95 22.92
C GLY A 141 -8.93 -33.17 21.70
N ASP A 142 -9.86 -33.79 20.97
CA ASP A 142 -10.63 -33.29 19.84
C ASP A 142 -10.72 -31.75 19.82
N PHE A 143 -9.89 -31.11 18.99
CA PHE A 143 -10.00 -29.69 18.73
C PHE A 143 -11.21 -29.54 17.80
N GLU A 144 -12.43 -29.46 18.37
CA GLU A 144 -13.63 -29.15 17.61
C GLU A 144 -13.34 -27.90 16.78
N ASP A 145 -13.40 -28.04 15.46
CA ASP A 145 -13.18 -26.95 14.52
C ASP A 145 -14.30 -25.92 14.66
N VAL A 146 -14.16 -25.04 15.65
CA VAL A 146 -15.08 -23.94 16.00
C VAL A 146 -15.36 -23.05 14.79
N THR A 147 -14.47 -23.06 13.80
CA THR A 147 -14.49 -22.12 12.70
C THR A 147 -15.27 -22.61 11.48
N GLN A 148 -15.60 -23.92 11.39
CA GLN A 148 -16.30 -24.55 10.24
C GLN A 148 -15.69 -24.20 8.87
N ILE A 149 -14.43 -23.75 8.84
CA ILE A 149 -13.76 -23.24 7.64
C ILE A 149 -13.64 -24.37 6.61
N HIS A 150 -13.44 -25.60 7.09
CA HIS A 150 -13.33 -26.78 6.24
C HIS A 150 -14.63 -27.10 5.48
N GLU A 151 -15.80 -26.84 6.07
CA GLU A 151 -17.11 -27.03 5.42
C GLU A 151 -17.36 -25.94 4.37
N LEU A 152 -17.09 -24.68 4.72
CA LEU A 152 -17.17 -23.53 3.80
C LEU A 152 -16.29 -23.70 2.56
N VAL A 153 -15.08 -24.23 2.72
CA VAL A 153 -14.17 -24.51 1.60
C VAL A 153 -14.69 -25.65 0.71
N ARG A 154 -15.48 -26.58 1.27
CA ARG A 154 -16.06 -27.71 0.55
C ARG A 154 -17.26 -27.28 -0.30
N GLU A 155 -18.09 -26.38 0.21
CA GLU A 155 -19.25 -25.82 -0.52
C GLU A 155 -18.84 -24.86 -1.65
N LEU A 156 -17.73 -24.13 -1.48
CA LEU A 156 -17.24 -23.16 -2.46
C LEU A 156 -16.45 -23.77 -3.62
N ARG A 157 -16.28 -25.10 -3.67
CA ARG A 157 -15.75 -25.78 -4.87
C ARG A 157 -16.91 -26.10 -5.81
N PRO A 158 -17.17 -25.30 -6.86
CA PRO A 158 -18.10 -25.70 -7.89
C PRO A 158 -17.63 -26.99 -8.53
N SER A 159 -18.55 -27.92 -8.68
CA SER A 159 -18.47 -29.15 -9.47
C SER A 159 -18.26 -28.82 -10.96
N SER A 160 -17.11 -28.30 -11.33
CA SER A 160 -16.64 -28.29 -12.71
C SER A 160 -15.56 -29.35 -12.87
N LEU A 161 -15.98 -30.61 -12.97
CA LEU A 161 -15.29 -31.72 -13.65
C LEU A 161 -16.12 -33.01 -13.47
N ALA A 162 -17.27 -33.10 -14.16
CA ALA A 162 -17.90 -34.37 -14.53
C ALA A 162 -19.01 -34.08 -15.57
N GLY A 163 -18.79 -34.48 -16.83
CA GLY A 163 -19.76 -34.39 -17.92
C GLY A 163 -19.15 -33.81 -19.18
#